data_AF-A9WLT8-F1
#
_entry.id   AF-A9WLT8-F1
#
_cell.length_a   1.000
_cell.length_b   1.000
_cell.length_c   1.000
_cell.angle_alpha   90.00
_cell.angle_beta   90.00
_cell.angle_gamma   90.00
#
_symmetry.space_group_name_H-M   'P 1'
#
loop_
_entity.id
_entity.type
_entity.pdbx_description
1 polymer ?
#
loop_
_entity_poly.entity_id
_entity_poly.type
_entity_poly.pdbx_seq_one_letter_code
_entity_poly.pdbx_strand_id
1 'polypeptide(L)'
;MGINIYNGIQLAINQHNENNPGCQVKFSKYDTEGSPDKANGPVTQVTTQADVIGVVGLPFSGESKATGNIFEQAGLVHITPSATAPVLTTKGWTTFFRGLGNDSVQGPAAAKFLTGKLQAKKVFVVQDDSEYGIGLGTAVSSELSKDNLAGTEKVTTGQKDFSAVISKIQTAKADAVFYAGYYAEGAPFDQGLVNKGWEGTFLGPDGVKDDQLIKQAGDASKNAYFTCPCIPGELIPDFAS
;
A
#
# COMPACT_ATOMS: atom_id res chain seq x y z
N MET A 1 -0.12 -8.24 7.19
CA MET A 1 -0.08 -8.11 5.71
C MET A 1 0.92 -9.11 5.12
N GLY A 2 0.82 -9.40 3.81
CA GLY A 2 1.74 -10.31 3.09
C GLY A 2 1.22 -11.73 2.86
N ILE A 3 0.30 -12.23 3.68
CA ILE A 3 -0.25 -13.59 3.52
C ILE A 3 -1.06 -13.76 2.22
N ASN A 4 -1.82 -12.73 1.82
CA ASN A 4 -2.59 -12.76 0.57
C ASN A 4 -1.67 -12.83 -0.65
N ILE A 5 -0.53 -12.12 -0.59
CA ILE A 5 0.51 -12.17 -1.63
C ILE A 5 1.12 -13.58 -1.69
N TYR A 6 1.53 -14.13 -0.53
CA TYR A 6 2.07 -15.48 -0.45
C TYR A 6 1.11 -16.53 -1.03
N ASN A 7 -0.16 -16.48 -0.64
CA ASN A 7 -1.19 -17.41 -1.11
C ASN A 7 -1.42 -17.27 -2.63
N GLY A 8 -1.45 -16.04 -3.16
CA GLY A 8 -1.58 -15.80 -4.60
C GLY A 8 -0.41 -16.38 -5.39
N ILE A 9 0.83 -16.19 -4.91
CA ILE A 9 2.02 -16.78 -5.54
C ILE A 9 1.98 -18.30 -5.47
N GLN A 10 1.66 -18.87 -4.29
CA GLN A 10 1.60 -20.31 -4.10
C GLN A 10 0.55 -20.96 -5.01
N LEU A 11 -0.61 -20.31 -5.18
CA LEU A 11 -1.64 -20.77 -6.12
C LEU A 11 -1.11 -20.81 -7.56
N ALA A 12 -0.47 -19.72 -8.01
CA ALA A 12 0.09 -19.65 -9.36
C ALA A 12 1.18 -20.72 -9.60
N ILE A 13 2.03 -20.98 -8.60
CA ILE A 13 3.06 -22.03 -8.67
C ILE A 13 2.41 -23.42 -8.72
N ASN A 14 1.37 -23.68 -7.93
CA ASN A 14 0.65 -24.95 -7.96
C ASN A 14 0.05 -25.20 -9.34
N GLN A 15 -0.62 -24.21 -9.91
CA GLN A 15 -1.22 -24.31 -11.25
C GLN A 15 -0.15 -24.51 -12.34
N HIS A 16 0.97 -23.78 -12.28
CA HIS A 16 2.08 -24.00 -13.19
C HIS A 16 2.60 -25.44 -13.12
N ASN A 17 2.84 -25.93 -11.90
CA ASN A 17 3.38 -27.27 -11.67
C ASN A 17 2.42 -28.39 -12.11
N GLU A 18 1.11 -28.23 -11.87
CA GLU A 18 0.08 -29.16 -12.34
C GLU A 18 0.08 -29.28 -13.88
N ASN A 19 0.25 -28.15 -14.58
CA ASN A 19 0.25 -28.10 -16.04
C ASN A 19 1.60 -28.45 -16.68
N ASN A 20 2.70 -28.45 -15.91
CA ASN A 20 4.07 -28.60 -16.41
C ASN A 20 4.87 -29.67 -15.64
N PRO A 21 4.47 -30.96 -15.66
CA PRO A 21 5.11 -32.03 -14.87
C PRO A 21 6.62 -32.19 -15.12
N GLY A 22 7.12 -31.78 -16.29
CA GLY A 22 8.54 -31.81 -16.64
C GLY A 22 9.35 -30.56 -16.24
N CYS A 23 8.70 -29.49 -15.76
CA CYS A 23 9.32 -28.21 -15.44
C CYS A 23 8.73 -27.64 -14.15
N GLN A 24 9.08 -28.25 -13.02
CA GLN A 24 8.55 -27.89 -11.71
C GLN A 24 9.32 -26.71 -11.10
N VAL A 25 8.58 -25.75 -10.53
CA VAL A 25 9.14 -24.61 -9.80
C VAL A 25 8.85 -24.78 -8.30
N LYS A 26 9.85 -24.47 -7.45
CA LYS A 26 9.69 -24.44 -6.00
C LYS A 26 9.53 -23.00 -5.52
N PHE A 27 8.71 -22.81 -4.48
CA PHE A 27 8.53 -21.52 -3.84
C PHE A 27 9.07 -21.54 -2.41
N SER A 28 10.07 -20.70 -2.15
CA SER A 28 10.68 -20.56 -0.82
C SER A 28 10.24 -19.24 -0.19
N LYS A 29 9.78 -19.30 1.07
CA LYS A 29 9.33 -18.14 1.82
C LYS A 29 10.50 -17.47 2.55
N TYR A 30 10.59 -16.16 2.41
CA TYR A 30 11.48 -15.29 3.18
C TYR A 30 10.64 -14.20 3.85
N ASP A 31 10.91 -13.91 5.12
CA ASP A 31 10.14 -12.94 5.90
C ASP A 31 11.01 -11.76 6.29
N THR A 32 10.68 -10.58 5.75
CA THR A 32 11.31 -9.29 6.08
C THR A 32 10.56 -8.55 7.17
N GLU A 33 9.46 -9.10 7.66
CA GLU A 33 8.53 -8.48 8.61
C GLU A 33 7.98 -7.12 8.13
N GLY A 34 8.06 -6.84 6.82
CA GLY A 34 7.70 -5.54 6.24
C GLY A 34 8.57 -4.38 6.70
N SER A 35 9.75 -4.66 7.27
CA SER A 35 10.63 -3.68 7.89
C SER A 35 11.85 -3.39 7.01
N PRO A 36 12.13 -2.12 6.67
CA PRO A 36 13.36 -1.75 5.97
C PRO A 36 14.63 -2.19 6.70
N ASP A 37 14.62 -2.14 8.03
CA ASP A 37 15.79 -2.47 8.86
C ASP A 37 16.06 -3.98 8.91
N LYS A 38 15.01 -4.80 8.82
CA LYS A 38 15.12 -6.26 8.87
C LYS A 38 15.28 -6.90 7.49
N ALA A 39 14.88 -6.21 6.42
CA ALA A 39 14.86 -6.76 5.07
C ALA A 39 16.26 -7.17 4.54
N ASN A 40 17.33 -6.51 4.99
CA ASN A 40 18.70 -6.80 4.52
C ASN A 40 19.11 -8.27 4.71
N GLY A 41 18.78 -8.87 5.85
CA GLY A 41 19.16 -10.26 6.16
C GLY A 41 18.53 -11.27 5.19
N PRO A 42 17.19 -11.36 5.12
CA PRO A 42 16.50 -12.25 4.18
C PRO A 42 16.84 -11.96 2.72
N VAL A 43 17.01 -10.69 2.32
CA VAL A 43 17.37 -10.34 0.93
C VAL A 43 18.78 -10.82 0.60
N THR A 44 19.76 -10.61 1.49
CA THR A 44 21.12 -11.12 1.29
C THR A 44 21.11 -12.65 1.20
N GLN A 45 20.35 -13.31 2.09
CA GLN A 45 20.23 -14.76 2.08
C GLN A 45 19.69 -15.28 0.74
N VAL A 46 18.59 -14.71 0.22
CA VAL A 46 18.01 -15.17 -1.05
C VAL A 46 18.92 -14.88 -2.24
N THR A 47 19.62 -13.74 -2.28
CA THR A 47 20.53 -13.39 -3.38
C THR A 47 21.79 -14.26 -3.47
N THR A 48 22.10 -15.02 -2.42
CA THR A 48 23.25 -15.94 -2.40
C THR A 48 22.87 -17.38 -2.73
N GLN A 49 21.58 -17.69 -2.89
CA GLN A 49 21.12 -19.02 -3.26
C GLN A 49 21.23 -19.22 -4.79
N ALA A 50 22.06 -20.18 -5.21
CA ALA A 50 22.32 -20.43 -6.62
C ALA A 50 21.12 -21.02 -7.40
N ASP A 51 20.14 -21.58 -6.69
CA ASP A 51 18.92 -22.16 -7.26
C ASP A 51 17.74 -21.16 -7.34
N VAL A 52 17.93 -19.93 -6.84
CA VAL A 52 16.92 -18.88 -6.94
C VAL A 52 17.08 -18.13 -8.26
N ILE A 53 16.06 -18.26 -9.12
CA ILE A 53 16.02 -17.63 -10.45
C ILE A 53 15.35 -16.25 -10.46
N GLY A 54 14.69 -15.87 -9.36
CA GLY A 54 14.02 -14.58 -9.22
C GLY A 54 13.25 -14.48 -7.91
N VAL A 55 12.79 -13.27 -7.59
CA VAL A 55 12.02 -12.99 -6.37
C VAL A 55 10.69 -12.32 -6.71
N VAL A 56 9.59 -12.81 -6.13
CA VAL A 56 8.31 -12.09 -6.11
C VAL A 56 8.23 -11.31 -4.80
N GLY A 57 8.47 -10.01 -4.87
CA GLY A 57 8.65 -9.11 -3.74
C GLY A 57 9.50 -7.88 -4.10
N LEU A 58 9.78 -6.99 -3.17
CA LEU A 58 9.21 -7.00 -1.82
C LEU A 58 7.84 -6.30 -1.78
N PRO A 59 6.94 -6.70 -0.87
CA PRO A 59 5.60 -6.11 -0.77
C PRO A 59 5.58 -4.62 -0.45
N PHE A 60 6.47 -4.12 0.42
CA PHE A 60 6.41 -2.74 0.91
C PHE A 60 7.44 -1.83 0.25
N SER A 61 7.06 -0.57 0.05
CA SER A 61 7.91 0.44 -0.59
C SER A 61 9.20 0.72 0.18
N GLY A 62 9.13 0.76 1.51
CA GLY A 62 10.28 1.06 2.36
C GLY A 62 11.38 0.00 2.28
N GLU A 63 11.01 -1.28 2.42
CA GLU A 63 11.96 -2.40 2.31
C GLU A 63 12.51 -2.53 0.88
N SER A 64 11.65 -2.37 -0.14
CA SER A 64 12.09 -2.41 -1.55
C SER A 64 13.13 -1.31 -1.83
N LYS A 65 12.91 -0.11 -1.29
CA LYS A 65 13.85 1.01 -1.41
C LYS A 65 15.17 0.73 -0.69
N ALA A 66 15.13 0.09 0.47
CA ALA A 66 16.31 -0.22 1.26
C ALA A 66 17.18 -1.31 0.62
N THR A 67 16.57 -2.31 -0.01
CA THR A 67 17.29 -3.52 -0.45
C THR A 67 17.45 -3.67 -1.96
N GLY A 68 16.83 -2.82 -2.79
CA GLY A 68 16.88 -2.97 -4.25
C GLY A 68 18.31 -2.95 -4.84
N ASN A 69 19.25 -2.25 -4.20
CA ASN A 69 20.67 -2.29 -4.59
C ASN A 69 21.30 -3.69 -4.40
N ILE A 70 20.83 -4.48 -3.45
CA ILE A 70 21.34 -5.84 -3.21
C ILE A 70 20.93 -6.74 -4.38
N PHE A 71 19.68 -6.64 -4.83
CA PHE A 71 19.21 -7.35 -6.03
C PHE A 71 19.96 -6.91 -7.29
N GLU A 72 20.15 -5.60 -7.48
CA GLU A 72 20.87 -5.07 -8.63
C GLU A 72 22.31 -5.57 -8.69
N GLN A 73 23.03 -5.54 -7.56
CA GLN A 73 24.41 -6.04 -7.48
C GLN A 73 24.51 -7.55 -7.69
N ALA A 74 23.52 -8.31 -7.21
CA ALA A 74 23.44 -9.74 -7.43
C ALA A 74 22.98 -10.12 -8.86
N GLY A 75 22.49 -9.16 -9.65
CA GLY A 75 21.87 -9.42 -10.95
C GLY A 75 20.60 -10.26 -10.86
N LEU A 76 19.93 -10.30 -9.69
CA LEU A 76 18.76 -11.13 -9.44
C LEU A 76 17.48 -10.31 -9.63
N VAL A 77 16.66 -10.69 -10.61
CA VAL A 77 15.40 -10.03 -10.90
C VAL A 77 14.42 -10.17 -9.75
N HIS A 78 13.73 -9.09 -9.42
CA HIS A 78 12.61 -9.10 -8.48
C HIS A 78 11.43 -8.28 -9.01
N ILE A 79 10.23 -8.83 -8.81
CA ILE A 79 8.96 -8.21 -9.19
C ILE A 79 8.09 -7.98 -7.97
N THR A 80 7.76 -6.72 -7.67
CA THR A 80 6.84 -6.42 -6.57
C THR A 80 5.38 -6.55 -7.02
N PRO A 81 4.54 -7.24 -6.23
CA PRO A 81 3.09 -7.28 -6.44
C PRO A 81 2.35 -6.19 -5.66
N SER A 82 3.04 -5.32 -4.89
CA SER A 82 2.35 -4.38 -3.99
C SER A 82 3.05 -3.04 -3.73
N ALA A 83 4.37 -2.90 -3.93
CA ALA A 83 5.07 -1.67 -3.55
C ALA A 83 4.87 -0.58 -4.62
N THR A 84 4.13 0.47 -4.31
CA THR A 84 3.65 1.49 -5.27
C THR A 84 4.49 2.77 -5.33
N ALA A 85 5.49 2.95 -4.45
CA ALA A 85 6.27 4.19 -4.41
C ALA A 85 6.97 4.46 -5.76
N PRO A 86 6.73 5.61 -6.44
CA PRO A 86 7.27 5.88 -7.77
C PRO A 86 8.79 5.89 -7.84
N VAL A 87 9.45 6.27 -6.73
CA VAL A 87 10.91 6.36 -6.64
C VAL A 87 11.61 5.02 -6.89
N LEU A 88 10.93 3.89 -6.69
CA LEU A 88 11.53 2.55 -6.88
C LEU A 88 11.97 2.31 -8.32
N THR A 89 11.25 2.85 -9.30
CA THR A 89 11.57 2.72 -10.73
C THR A 89 12.47 3.84 -11.27
N THR A 90 12.93 4.76 -10.41
CA THR A 90 13.82 5.86 -10.81
C THR A 90 15.24 5.71 -10.25
N LYS A 91 15.56 4.55 -9.66
CA LYS A 91 16.87 4.26 -9.07
C LYS A 91 17.93 3.79 -10.08
N GLY A 92 17.53 3.55 -11.34
CA GLY A 92 18.40 2.98 -12.36
C GLY A 92 18.60 1.47 -12.25
N TRP A 93 17.84 0.78 -11.40
CA TRP A 93 17.86 -0.67 -11.29
C TRP A 93 17.31 -1.32 -12.56
N THR A 94 18.06 -2.28 -13.08
CA THR A 94 17.66 -3.12 -14.22
C THR A 94 16.96 -4.41 -13.77
N THR A 95 17.06 -4.74 -12.49
CA THR A 95 16.50 -5.95 -11.87
C THR A 95 15.11 -5.75 -11.24
N PHE A 96 14.60 -4.52 -11.15
CA PHE A 96 13.33 -4.22 -10.48
C PHE A 96 12.16 -4.14 -11.47
N PHE A 97 11.08 -4.86 -11.18
CA PHE A 97 9.81 -4.78 -11.91
C PHE A 97 8.63 -4.62 -10.94
N ARG A 98 7.50 -4.14 -11.46
CA ARG A 98 6.25 -3.94 -10.70
C ARG A 98 5.06 -4.50 -11.48
N GLY A 99 4.21 -5.29 -10.81
CA GLY A 99 3.00 -5.88 -11.41
C GLY A 99 1.71 -5.07 -11.27
N LEU A 100 1.80 -3.79 -10.91
CA LEU A 100 0.68 -2.89 -10.59
C LEU A 100 1.01 -1.43 -10.92
N GLY A 101 0.01 -0.54 -10.87
CA GLY A 101 0.23 0.90 -10.98
C GLY A 101 0.99 1.48 -9.78
N ASN A 102 1.20 2.80 -9.77
CA ASN A 102 2.03 3.47 -8.75
C ASN A 102 1.34 4.70 -8.16
N ASP A 103 1.93 5.27 -7.10
CA ASP A 103 1.32 6.39 -6.38
C ASP A 103 1.23 7.68 -7.21
N SER A 104 2.05 7.83 -8.27
CA SER A 104 1.93 8.95 -9.22
C SER A 104 0.64 8.89 -10.04
N VAL A 105 0.01 7.72 -10.13
CA VAL A 105 -1.31 7.54 -10.76
C VAL A 105 -2.41 7.53 -9.70
N GLN A 106 -2.20 6.80 -8.60
CA GLN A 106 -3.21 6.65 -7.55
C GLN A 106 -3.49 7.95 -6.80
N GLY A 107 -2.47 8.73 -6.46
CA GLY A 107 -2.62 10.00 -5.74
C GLY A 107 -3.54 10.97 -6.48
N PRO A 108 -3.25 11.31 -7.76
CA PRO A 108 -4.13 12.16 -8.54
C PRO A 108 -5.54 11.59 -8.73
N ALA A 109 -5.65 10.27 -8.90
CA ALA A 109 -6.95 9.61 -8.99
C ALA A 109 -7.77 9.73 -7.70
N ALA A 110 -7.14 9.61 -6.52
CA ALA A 110 -7.79 9.77 -5.23
C ALA A 110 -8.30 11.19 -5.01
N ALA A 111 -7.49 12.22 -5.31
CA ALA A 111 -7.91 13.62 -5.21
C ALA A 111 -9.09 13.94 -6.15
N LYS A 112 -9.07 13.42 -7.39
CA LYS A 112 -10.17 13.55 -8.36
C LYS A 112 -11.42 12.82 -7.90
N PHE A 113 -11.27 11.65 -7.28
CA PHE A 113 -12.40 10.90 -6.75
C PHE A 113 -13.06 11.64 -5.58
N LEU A 114 -12.27 12.16 -4.64
CA LEU A 114 -12.74 12.97 -3.51
C LEU A 114 -13.52 14.20 -3.96
N THR A 115 -12.91 15.03 -4.80
CA THR A 115 -13.48 16.34 -5.17
C THR A 115 -14.55 16.24 -6.26
N GLY A 116 -14.44 15.25 -7.15
CA GLY A 116 -15.34 15.06 -8.29
C GLY A 116 -16.52 14.15 -7.99
N LYS A 117 -16.27 12.93 -7.51
CA LYS A 117 -17.31 11.91 -7.29
C LYS A 117 -17.95 12.04 -5.91
N LEU A 118 -17.12 12.13 -4.87
CA LEU A 118 -17.59 12.30 -3.49
C LEU A 118 -17.95 13.77 -3.18
N GLN A 119 -17.64 14.69 -4.09
CA GLN A 119 -17.93 16.12 -4.01
C GLN A 119 -17.39 16.82 -2.75
N ALA A 120 -16.38 16.23 -2.11
CA ALA A 120 -15.75 16.76 -0.90
C ALA A 120 -15.24 18.19 -1.15
N LYS A 121 -15.54 19.09 -0.22
CA LYS A 121 -15.13 20.49 -0.30
C LYS A 121 -13.89 20.76 0.55
N LYS A 122 -13.72 20.03 1.65
CA LYS A 122 -12.64 20.20 2.62
C LYS A 122 -12.03 18.84 2.97
N VAL A 123 -10.99 18.49 2.23
CA VAL A 123 -10.23 17.26 2.42
C VAL A 123 -9.08 17.51 3.41
N PHE A 124 -9.03 16.72 4.48
CA PHE A 124 -7.87 16.66 5.36
C PHE A 124 -7.00 15.46 5.01
N VAL A 125 -5.71 15.66 4.77
CA VAL A 125 -4.80 14.55 4.43
C VAL A 125 -4.01 14.14 5.67
N VAL A 126 -4.05 12.87 6.03
CA VAL A 126 -3.28 12.31 7.14
C VAL A 126 -2.39 11.21 6.60
N GLN A 127 -1.08 11.30 6.81
CA GLN A 127 -0.14 10.27 6.36
C GLN A 127 0.52 9.57 7.55
N ASP A 128 0.82 8.28 7.41
CA ASP A 128 1.73 7.61 8.34
C ASP A 128 3.20 7.99 8.09
N ASP A 129 4.12 7.38 8.84
CA ASP A 129 5.56 7.62 8.74
C ASP A 129 6.30 6.67 7.81
N SER A 130 5.58 5.84 7.05
CA SER A 130 6.17 4.95 6.06
C SER A 130 6.53 5.68 4.75
N GLU A 131 7.48 5.14 3.99
CA GLU A 131 7.83 5.67 2.66
C GLU A 131 6.60 5.74 1.73
N TYR A 132 5.71 4.76 1.85
CA TYR A 132 4.45 4.68 1.09
C TYR A 132 3.48 5.79 1.50
N GLY A 133 3.15 5.90 2.79
CA GLY A 133 2.21 6.89 3.30
C GLY A 133 2.68 8.32 3.05
N ILE A 134 3.97 8.60 3.27
CA ILE A 134 4.57 9.91 3.01
C ILE A 134 4.47 10.27 1.51
N GLY A 135 4.87 9.35 0.64
CA GLY A 135 4.87 9.58 -0.81
C GLY A 135 3.45 9.82 -1.35
N LEU A 136 2.51 8.97 -0.95
CA LEU A 136 1.14 9.05 -1.42
C LEU A 136 0.36 10.22 -0.81
N GLY A 137 0.56 10.51 0.48
CA GLY A 137 -0.01 11.68 1.15
C GLY A 137 0.44 12.99 0.49
N THR A 138 1.72 13.06 0.11
CA THR A 138 2.26 14.19 -0.67
C THR A 138 1.62 14.28 -2.05
N ALA A 139 1.51 13.16 -2.77
CA ALA A 139 0.92 13.11 -4.10
C ALA A 139 -0.55 13.60 -4.10
N VAL A 140 -1.36 13.12 -3.15
CA VAL A 140 -2.76 13.56 -3.00
C VAL A 140 -2.85 15.03 -2.62
N SER A 141 -2.07 15.47 -1.63
CA SER A 141 -2.08 16.88 -1.19
C SER A 141 -1.71 17.84 -2.32
N SER A 142 -0.79 17.43 -3.21
CA SER A 142 -0.35 18.24 -4.35
C SER A 142 -1.39 18.38 -5.48
N GLU A 143 -2.31 17.41 -5.61
CA GLU A 143 -3.37 17.45 -6.62
C GLU A 143 -4.62 18.22 -6.13
N LEU A 144 -4.80 18.35 -4.82
CA LEU A 144 -5.90 19.12 -4.24
C LEU A 144 -5.67 20.62 -4.45
N SER A 145 -6.72 21.35 -4.81
CA SER A 145 -6.68 22.81 -4.83
C SER A 145 -6.47 23.36 -3.41
N LYS A 146 -5.95 24.60 -3.30
CA LYS A 146 -5.79 25.27 -2.00
C LYS A 146 -7.11 25.41 -1.25
N ASP A 147 -8.23 25.52 -1.97
CA ASP A 147 -9.56 25.64 -1.36
C ASP A 147 -10.10 24.28 -0.89
N ASN A 148 -9.63 23.18 -1.49
CA ASN A 148 -10.01 21.83 -1.11
C ASN A 148 -9.15 21.24 0.00
N LEU A 149 -7.86 21.59 0.09
CA LEU A 149 -6.97 21.07 1.12
C LEU A 149 -7.19 21.80 2.45
N ALA A 150 -7.90 21.15 3.37
CA ALA A 150 -8.23 21.69 4.69
C ALA A 150 -7.08 21.60 5.70
N GLY A 151 -6.11 20.73 5.46
CA GLY A 151 -4.93 20.55 6.30
C GLY A 151 -4.21 19.23 6.01
N THR A 152 -3.00 19.13 6.56
CA THR A 152 -2.18 17.92 6.49
C THR A 152 -1.67 17.57 7.88
N GLU A 153 -1.71 16.31 8.28
CA GLU A 153 -1.08 15.84 9.51
C GLU A 153 -0.35 14.51 9.30
N LYS A 154 0.45 14.17 10.29
CA LYS A 154 1.20 12.93 10.34
C LYS A 154 0.76 12.11 11.55
N VAL A 155 0.66 10.80 11.36
CA VAL A 155 0.62 9.78 12.42
C VAL A 155 1.85 8.88 12.30
N THR A 156 2.14 8.11 13.35
CA THR A 156 3.29 7.19 13.36
C THR A 156 2.83 5.74 13.36
N THR A 157 3.65 4.86 12.78
CA THR A 157 3.45 3.41 12.86
C THR A 157 3.30 2.98 14.32
N GLY A 158 2.28 2.15 14.61
CA GLY A 158 1.98 1.69 15.96
C GLY A 158 1.20 2.68 16.84
N GLN A 159 0.87 3.87 16.33
CA GLN A 159 0.07 4.86 17.07
C GLN A 159 -1.29 4.29 17.46
N LYS A 160 -1.71 4.55 18.70
CA LYS A 160 -2.99 4.08 19.26
C LYS A 160 -3.96 5.20 19.61
N ASP A 161 -3.44 6.39 19.94
CA ASP A 161 -4.26 7.56 20.22
C ASP A 161 -4.20 8.54 19.04
N PHE A 162 -5.35 8.76 18.40
CA PHE A 162 -5.53 9.68 17.28
C PHE A 162 -6.22 10.99 17.69
N SER A 163 -6.42 11.22 18.99
CA SER A 163 -7.25 12.31 19.50
C SER A 163 -6.82 13.69 19.01
N ALA A 164 -5.52 13.96 18.96
CA ALA A 164 -4.98 15.24 18.53
C ALA A 164 -5.25 15.51 17.04
N VAL A 165 -5.01 14.53 16.16
CA VAL A 165 -5.27 14.68 14.72
C VAL A 165 -6.76 14.79 14.44
N ILE A 166 -7.61 14.03 15.14
CA ILE A 166 -9.07 14.15 15.00
C ILE A 166 -9.56 15.55 15.39
N SER A 167 -9.07 16.12 16.49
CA SER A 167 -9.44 17.50 16.89
C SER A 167 -9.07 18.54 15.82
N LYS A 168 -7.93 18.37 15.15
CA LYS A 168 -7.52 19.25 14.03
C LYS A 168 -8.44 19.10 12.82
N ILE A 169 -8.83 17.87 12.47
CA ILE A 169 -9.79 17.56 11.39
C ILE A 169 -11.14 18.24 11.65
N GLN A 170 -11.66 18.12 12.87
CA GLN A 170 -12.92 18.75 13.28
C GLN A 170 -12.82 20.29 13.26
N THR A 171 -11.70 20.84 13.74
CA THR A 171 -11.45 22.30 13.72
C THR A 171 -11.38 22.85 12.30
N ALA A 172 -10.73 22.12 11.39
CA ALA A 172 -10.68 22.46 9.97
C ALA A 172 -12.06 22.34 9.28
N LYS A 173 -13.02 21.68 9.94
CA LYS A 173 -14.34 21.33 9.41
C LYS A 173 -14.22 20.51 8.12
N ALA A 174 -13.31 19.55 8.13
CA ALA A 174 -13.12 18.66 6.99
C ALA A 174 -14.34 17.75 6.79
N ASP A 175 -14.83 17.68 5.57
CA ASP A 175 -15.94 16.81 5.16
C ASP A 175 -15.45 15.49 4.54
N ALA A 176 -14.15 15.39 4.25
CA ALA A 176 -13.48 14.15 3.92
C ALA A 176 -12.08 14.08 4.54
N VAL A 177 -11.63 12.86 4.81
CA VAL A 177 -10.25 12.56 5.22
C VAL A 177 -9.65 11.61 4.19
N PHE A 178 -8.47 11.96 3.68
CA PHE A 178 -7.62 10.99 2.99
C PHE A 178 -6.56 10.48 3.96
N TYR A 179 -6.60 9.20 4.31
CA TYR A 179 -5.58 8.57 5.14
C TYR A 179 -4.59 7.81 4.26
N ALA A 180 -3.35 8.28 4.17
CA ALA A 180 -2.25 7.67 3.41
C ALA A 180 -1.43 6.73 4.30
N GLY A 181 -1.74 5.44 4.26
CA GLY A 181 -1.07 4.44 5.06
C GLY A 181 -1.79 3.10 5.01
N TYR A 182 -1.69 2.35 6.10
CA TYR A 182 -2.13 0.97 6.18
C TYR A 182 -3.33 0.76 7.11
N TYR A 183 -4.06 -0.35 6.95
CA TYR A 183 -5.24 -0.64 7.79
C TYR A 183 -4.96 -0.63 9.29
N ALA A 184 -3.73 -0.94 9.73
CA ALA A 184 -3.41 -1.13 11.14
C ALA A 184 -3.57 0.16 11.97
N GLU A 185 -3.24 1.30 11.38
CA GLU A 185 -3.52 2.62 11.94
C GLU A 185 -4.81 3.22 11.35
N GLY A 186 -5.12 2.94 10.09
CA GLY A 186 -6.32 3.48 9.41
C GLY A 186 -7.64 3.05 10.06
N ALA A 187 -7.76 1.79 10.49
CA ALA A 187 -8.98 1.27 11.10
C ALA A 187 -9.31 1.91 12.46
N PRO A 188 -8.40 1.93 13.46
CA PRO A 188 -8.66 2.61 14.72
C PRO A 188 -8.75 4.14 14.55
N PHE A 189 -8.09 4.71 13.53
CA PHE A 189 -8.22 6.14 13.23
C PHE A 189 -9.61 6.51 12.73
N ASP A 190 -10.16 5.79 11.75
CA ASP A 190 -11.54 5.99 11.26
C ASP A 190 -12.57 5.75 12.36
N GLN A 191 -12.40 4.67 13.14
CA GLN A 191 -13.23 4.44 14.31
C GLN A 191 -13.18 5.60 15.31
N GLY A 192 -12.00 6.17 15.55
CA GLY A 192 -11.82 7.34 16.41
C GLY A 192 -12.54 8.58 15.88
N LEU A 193 -12.51 8.82 14.56
CA LEU A 193 -13.23 9.92 13.91
C LEU A 193 -14.74 9.79 14.15
N VAL A 194 -15.31 8.63 13.81
CA VAL A 194 -16.75 8.37 13.93
C VAL A 194 -17.21 8.40 15.40
N ASN A 195 -16.43 7.82 16.32
CA ASN A 195 -16.73 7.87 17.76
C ASN A 195 -16.74 9.30 18.33
N LYS A 196 -16.02 10.24 17.71
CA LYS A 196 -16.05 11.67 18.06
C LYS A 196 -17.12 12.46 17.29
N GLY A 197 -18.03 11.78 16.61
CA GLY A 197 -19.16 12.38 15.90
C GLY A 197 -18.78 13.01 14.57
N TRP A 198 -17.65 12.62 13.96
CA TRP A 198 -17.33 13.04 12.60
C TRP A 198 -18.12 12.19 11.59
N GLU A 199 -18.86 12.84 10.71
CA GLU A 199 -19.78 12.21 9.75
C GLU A 199 -19.26 12.28 8.29
N GLY A 200 -17.99 12.65 8.11
CA GLY A 200 -17.40 12.81 6.79
C GLY A 200 -17.02 11.49 6.11
N THR A 201 -16.48 11.61 4.90
CA THR A 201 -16.04 10.44 4.11
C THR A 201 -14.59 10.10 4.39
N PHE A 202 -14.33 8.85 4.80
CA PHE A 202 -12.98 8.32 4.95
C PHE A 202 -12.53 7.70 3.61
N LEU A 203 -11.40 8.13 3.06
CA LEU A 203 -10.79 7.51 1.89
C LEU A 203 -9.37 7.08 2.23
N GLY A 204 -9.05 5.81 2.00
CA GLY A 204 -7.68 5.33 2.05
C GLY A 204 -7.17 4.84 0.69
N PRO A 205 -5.91 4.41 0.63
CA PRO A 205 -5.33 3.78 -0.54
C PRO A 205 -5.47 2.25 -0.47
N ASP A 206 -4.75 1.53 -1.32
CA ASP A 206 -4.75 0.07 -1.37
C ASP A 206 -4.18 -0.54 -0.08
N GLY A 207 -3.33 0.18 0.65
CA GLY A 207 -2.86 -0.24 1.98
C GLY A 207 -3.95 -0.42 3.04
N VAL A 208 -5.16 0.14 2.84
CA VAL A 208 -6.31 -0.10 3.71
C VAL A 208 -7.28 -1.17 3.17
N LYS A 209 -7.04 -1.68 1.95
CA LYS A 209 -7.88 -2.70 1.31
C LYS A 209 -7.63 -4.08 1.92
N ASP A 210 -8.07 -4.28 3.15
CA ASP A 210 -7.96 -5.51 3.91
C ASP A 210 -9.22 -5.71 4.77
N ASP A 211 -9.69 -6.95 4.92
CA ASP A 211 -10.83 -7.29 5.78
C ASP A 211 -10.63 -6.85 7.24
N GLN A 212 -9.37 -6.71 7.66
CA GLN A 212 -9.01 -6.19 8.97
C GLN A 212 -9.47 -4.74 9.18
N LEU A 213 -9.56 -3.92 8.13
CA LEU A 213 -10.13 -2.58 8.22
C LEU A 213 -11.58 -2.65 8.73
N ILE A 214 -12.41 -3.46 8.07
CA ILE A 214 -13.83 -3.64 8.41
C ILE A 214 -13.97 -4.23 9.82
N LYS A 215 -13.19 -5.27 10.13
CA LYS A 215 -13.24 -5.94 11.44
C LYS A 215 -12.86 -5.02 12.60
N GLN A 216 -11.84 -4.20 12.43
CA GLN A 216 -11.31 -3.35 13.50
C GLN A 216 -12.09 -2.04 13.63
N ALA A 217 -12.48 -1.41 12.51
CA ALA A 217 -13.26 -0.18 12.53
C ALA A 217 -14.74 -0.44 12.88
N GLY A 218 -15.27 -1.62 12.57
CA GLY A 218 -16.67 -1.97 12.80
C GLY A 218 -17.61 -1.08 11.99
N ASP A 219 -18.68 -0.60 12.61
CA ASP A 219 -19.68 0.26 11.96
C ASP A 219 -19.10 1.57 11.40
N ALA A 220 -17.95 2.03 11.92
CA ALA A 220 -17.27 3.22 11.42
C ALA A 220 -16.92 3.06 9.93
N SER A 221 -16.51 1.86 9.50
CA SER A 221 -16.09 1.58 8.11
C SER A 221 -17.18 1.80 7.05
N LYS A 222 -18.44 2.05 7.42
CA LYS A 222 -19.53 2.33 6.46
C LYS A 222 -19.32 3.63 5.69
N ASN A 223 -18.52 4.56 6.21
CA ASN A 223 -18.15 5.80 5.52
C ASN A 223 -16.90 5.63 4.63
N ALA A 224 -16.28 4.45 4.63
CA ALA A 224 -14.96 4.24 4.11
C ALA A 224 -14.97 3.82 2.63
N TYR A 225 -14.11 4.46 1.86
CA TYR A 225 -13.76 4.11 0.49
C TYR A 225 -12.26 3.80 0.42
N PHE A 226 -11.84 3.14 -0.65
CA PHE A 226 -10.43 3.03 -0.97
C PHE A 226 -10.17 3.20 -2.46
N THR A 227 -8.98 3.68 -2.79
CA THR A 227 -8.43 3.61 -4.15
C THR A 227 -7.49 2.42 -4.26
N CYS A 228 -7.32 1.89 -5.46
CA CYS A 228 -6.37 0.82 -5.70
C CYS A 228 -5.78 0.96 -7.10
N PRO A 229 -4.44 0.91 -7.26
CA PRO A 229 -3.78 0.86 -8.57
C PRO A 229 -3.75 -0.59 -9.09
N CYS A 230 -4.73 -1.40 -8.69
CA CYS A 230 -4.92 -2.77 -9.12
C CYS A 230 -5.88 -2.86 -10.29
N ILE A 231 -5.77 -3.93 -11.04
CA ILE A 231 -6.72 -4.29 -12.07
C ILE A 231 -7.97 -4.87 -11.37
N PRO A 232 -9.19 -4.40 -11.71
CA PRO A 232 -10.42 -5.01 -11.21
C PRO A 232 -10.41 -6.52 -11.45
N GLY A 233 -10.73 -7.30 -10.42
CA GLY A 233 -10.65 -8.76 -10.47
C GLY A 233 -11.54 -9.37 -11.56
N GLU A 234 -12.67 -8.73 -11.89
CA GLU A 234 -13.55 -9.20 -12.97
C GLU A 234 -12.89 -9.12 -14.35
N LEU A 235 -11.84 -8.30 -14.50
CA LEU A 235 -11.05 -8.20 -15.73
C LEU A 235 -9.93 -9.25 -15.80
N ILE A 236 -9.74 -10.06 -14.76
CA ILE A 236 -8.80 -11.18 -14.71
C ILE A 236 -9.61 -12.47 -14.44
N PRO A 237 -10.40 -12.95 -15.41
CA PRO A 237 -11.26 -14.12 -15.21
C PRO A 237 -10.45 -15.40 -14.99
N ASP A 238 -9.26 -15.47 -15.60
CA ASP A 238 -8.33 -16.59 -15.49
C ASP A 238 -6.92 -16.07 -15.20
N PHE A 239 -6.15 -16.81 -14.40
CA PHE A 239 -4.70 -16.62 -14.35
C PHE A 239 -4.16 -17.02 -15.72
N ALA A 240 -3.43 -16.11 -16.37
CA ALA A 240 -2.91 -16.33 -17.73
C ALA A 240 -2.23 -17.71 -17.84
N SER A 241 -2.77 -18.53 -18.75
CA SER A 241 -2.34 -19.88 -19.09
C SER A 241 -0.95 -19.92 -19.71
#